data_AF-A0A9X2BWN4-F1
#
_entry.id   AF-A0A9X2BWN4-F1
#
_cell.length_a   1.000
_cell.length_b   1.000
_cell.length_c   1.000
_cell.angle_alpha   90.00
_cell.angle_beta   90.00
_cell.angle_gamma   90.00
#
_symmetry.space_group_name_H-M   'P 1'
#
loop_
_entity.id
_entity.type
_entity.pdbx_description
1 polymer ?
#
loop_
_entity_poly.entity_id
_entity_poly.type
_entity_poly.pdbx_seq_one_letter_code
_entity_poly.pdbx_strand_id
1 'polypeptide(L)'
;MSGALLAAWRAVAFTWRLGNATVRAATAGLVGMLVGFVVFAVLGQFAPKGWGDVVWSGGILLSGLVMAVLGFLAAFRRPAPPDVMGSAAWMGQRELIRELAAPALATDPAALLVGRGEGRGRVFGPLLRHAGSAHLLTVAPTRSGKGTGTVLPNLLLADRPVVCVDPKGENARIAVRARRRFGPVWVLDPFGASGQPAACYDPAAVLDPASPDLADDAATLADALVFDPPGQVAEAHWNEEAKALIAGLLLHLACRGGEGRRGLPELRRLLTLPPREWDALLRAMAADAGAADGLVARAAARQLGKADREAAGVLSSAQRHTHLLDSPRLAVSSDIRNWTVSPRRT
;
A
#
# COMPACT_ATOMS: atom_id res chain seq x y z
N MET A 1 -3.74 39.67 0.19
CA MET A 1 -4.81 40.55 0.74
C MET A 1 -4.37 41.00 2.13
N SER A 2 -4.34 42.31 2.39
CA SER A 2 -3.96 42.85 3.71
C SER A 2 -4.96 42.42 4.79
N GLY A 3 -4.51 42.29 6.05
CA GLY A 3 -5.38 41.88 7.18
C GLY A 3 -6.60 42.78 7.36
N ALA A 4 -6.51 44.06 6.99
CA ALA A 4 -7.61 45.02 7.01
C ALA A 4 -8.74 44.68 6.03
N LEU A 5 -8.41 44.25 4.81
CA LEU A 5 -9.41 43.84 3.81
C LEU A 5 -10.16 42.58 4.26
N LEU A 6 -9.46 41.64 4.90
CA LEU A 6 -10.06 40.41 5.42
C LEU A 6 -11.02 40.68 6.60
N ALA A 7 -10.66 41.63 7.46
CA ALA A 7 -11.50 42.08 8.56
C ALA A 7 -12.77 42.78 8.05
N ALA A 8 -12.65 43.68 7.07
CA ALA A 8 -13.80 44.34 6.45
C ALA A 8 -14.75 43.34 5.79
N TRP A 9 -14.22 42.36 5.04
CA TRP A 9 -15.03 41.28 4.45
C TRP A 9 -15.77 40.43 5.48
N ARG A 10 -15.12 40.11 6.61
CA ARG A 10 -15.76 39.38 7.72
C ARG A 10 -16.90 40.17 8.36
N ALA A 11 -16.73 41.49 8.50
CA ALA A 11 -17.76 42.36 9.03
C ALA A 11 -18.99 42.41 8.10
N VAL A 12 -18.78 42.57 6.79
CA VAL A 12 -19.87 42.56 5.79
C VAL A 12 -20.58 41.21 5.72
N ALA A 13 -19.84 40.10 5.77
CA ALA A 13 -20.45 38.76 5.80
C ALA A 13 -21.25 38.51 7.08
N PHE A 14 -20.80 39.07 8.21
CA PHE A 14 -21.50 38.97 9.49
C PHE A 14 -22.82 39.77 9.48
N THR A 15 -22.79 41.02 8.99
CA THR A 15 -24.01 41.85 8.90
C THR A 15 -25.03 41.26 7.95
N TRP A 16 -24.60 40.73 6.80
CA TRP A 16 -25.49 40.03 5.87
C TRP A 16 -26.12 38.78 6.50
N ARG A 17 -25.34 37.98 7.24
CA ARG A 17 -25.86 36.81 7.97
C ARG A 17 -26.84 37.20 9.06
N LEU A 18 -26.56 38.28 9.78
CA LEU A 18 -27.47 38.78 10.81
C LEU A 18 -28.81 39.22 10.20
N GLY A 19 -28.78 39.93 9.05
CA GLY A 19 -29.98 40.28 8.30
C GLY A 19 -30.75 39.07 7.78
N ASN A 20 -30.07 38.05 7.26
CA ASN A 20 -30.73 36.82 6.85
C ASN A 20 -31.32 36.06 8.06
N ALA A 21 -30.64 36.07 9.20
CA ALA A 21 -31.12 35.45 10.43
C ALA A 21 -32.41 36.10 10.94
N THR A 22 -32.51 37.43 10.90
CA THR A 22 -33.73 38.14 11.32
C THR A 22 -34.90 37.89 10.36
N VAL A 23 -34.66 37.85 9.05
CA VAL A 23 -35.69 37.50 8.05
C VAL A 23 -36.19 36.06 8.23
N ARG A 24 -35.26 35.10 8.44
CA ARG A 24 -35.62 33.68 8.69
C ARG A 24 -36.35 33.51 10.02
N ALA A 25 -35.97 34.25 11.06
CA ALA A 25 -36.68 34.24 12.34
C ALA A 25 -38.11 34.78 12.21
N ALA A 26 -38.30 35.90 11.51
CA ALA A 26 -39.63 36.49 11.31
C ALA A 26 -40.54 35.58 10.48
N THR A 27 -40.03 35.02 9.38
CA THR A 27 -40.79 34.10 8.52
C THR A 27 -41.11 32.79 9.23
N ALA A 28 -40.15 32.16 9.90
CA ALA A 28 -40.39 30.93 10.67
C ALA A 28 -41.33 31.18 11.86
N GLY A 29 -41.24 32.34 12.51
CA GLY A 29 -42.14 32.75 13.59
C GLY A 29 -43.58 32.88 13.13
N LEU A 30 -43.83 33.56 12.00
CA LEU A 30 -45.18 33.66 11.41
C LEU A 30 -45.77 32.29 11.06
N VAL A 31 -44.97 31.41 10.45
CA VAL A 31 -45.37 30.02 10.18
C VAL A 31 -45.66 29.26 11.47
N GLY A 32 -44.83 29.45 12.50
CA GLY A 32 -45.03 28.86 13.82
C GLY A 32 -46.33 29.33 14.48
N MET A 33 -46.71 30.60 14.35
CA MET A 33 -47.98 31.12 14.85
C MET A 33 -49.18 30.55 14.08
N LEU A 34 -49.09 30.41 12.75
CA LEU A 34 -50.14 29.78 11.94
C LEU A 34 -50.36 28.31 12.29
N VAL A 35 -49.26 27.54 12.44
CA VAL A 35 -49.32 26.15 12.89
C VAL A 35 -49.87 26.07 14.32
N GLY A 36 -49.38 26.93 15.20
CA GLY A 36 -49.87 27.04 16.58
C GLY A 36 -51.35 27.37 16.64
N PHE A 37 -51.84 28.24 15.75
CA PHE A 37 -53.25 28.61 15.69
C PHE A 37 -54.14 27.39 15.46
N VAL A 38 -53.76 26.54 14.49
CA VAL A 38 -54.51 25.31 14.18
C VAL A 38 -54.41 24.31 15.34
N VAL A 39 -53.20 24.06 15.84
CA VAL A 39 -52.96 23.04 16.88
C VAL A 39 -53.63 23.44 18.19
N PHE A 40 -53.46 24.68 18.63
CA PHE A 40 -53.99 25.13 19.91
C PHE A 40 -55.47 25.53 19.85
N ALA A 41 -56.04 25.77 18.66
CA ALA A 41 -57.50 25.89 18.53
C ALA A 41 -58.21 24.59 18.88
N VAL A 42 -57.59 23.44 18.57
CA VAL A 42 -58.10 22.11 18.97
C VAL A 42 -57.80 21.83 20.44
N LEU A 43 -56.55 22.03 20.87
CA LEU A 43 -56.15 21.74 22.27
C LEU A 43 -56.87 22.63 23.29
N GLY A 44 -57.20 23.88 22.93
CA GLY A 44 -57.96 24.79 23.79
C GLY A 44 -59.37 24.28 24.13
N GLN A 45 -59.98 23.44 23.28
CA GLN A 45 -61.29 22.83 23.55
C GLN A 45 -61.25 21.79 24.67
N PHE A 46 -60.07 21.23 24.94
CA PHE A 46 -59.83 20.25 26.00
C PHE A 46 -59.23 20.88 27.27
N ALA A 47 -59.06 22.21 27.29
CA ALA A 47 -58.52 22.92 28.45
C ALA A 47 -59.56 22.98 29.59
N PRO A 48 -59.12 23.02 30.86
CA PRO A 48 -60.01 23.25 32.01
C PRO A 48 -60.86 24.51 31.84
N LYS A 49 -62.08 24.51 32.39
CA LYS A 49 -63.01 25.66 32.32
C LYS A 49 -62.30 26.96 32.75
N GLY A 50 -62.34 27.97 31.89
CA GLY A 50 -61.69 29.28 32.10
C GLY A 50 -60.25 29.40 31.59
N TRP A 51 -59.61 28.31 31.13
CA TRP A 51 -58.23 28.31 30.65
C TRP A 51 -58.07 28.21 29.13
N GLY A 52 -59.17 28.00 28.39
CA GLY A 52 -59.15 27.80 26.93
C GLY A 52 -58.45 28.95 26.18
N ASP A 53 -58.79 30.19 26.48
CA ASP A 53 -58.21 31.37 25.83
C ASP A 53 -56.72 31.55 26.14
N VAL A 54 -56.30 31.17 27.35
CA VAL A 54 -54.90 31.22 27.80
C VAL A 54 -54.08 30.14 27.10
N VAL A 55 -54.59 28.91 27.00
CA VAL A 55 -53.94 27.80 26.28
C VAL A 55 -53.84 28.11 24.80
N TRP A 56 -54.89 28.67 24.22
CA TRP A 56 -54.93 29.04 22.81
C TRP A 56 -53.94 30.16 22.48
N SER A 57 -54.05 31.30 23.16
CA SER A 57 -53.22 32.48 22.90
C SER A 57 -51.76 32.24 23.29
N GLY A 58 -51.52 31.56 24.43
CA GLY A 58 -50.18 31.22 24.90
C GLY A 58 -49.48 30.20 24.00
N GLY A 59 -50.21 29.20 23.50
CA GLY A 59 -49.69 28.19 22.58
C GLY A 59 -49.25 28.77 21.23
N ILE A 60 -50.03 29.70 20.67
CA ILE A 60 -49.69 30.40 19.41
C ILE A 60 -48.41 31.23 19.58
N LEU A 61 -48.31 32.00 20.66
CA LEU A 61 -47.14 32.84 20.92
C LEU A 61 -45.89 31.97 21.16
N LEU A 62 -46.05 30.86 21.88
CA LEU A 62 -44.95 29.92 22.16
C LEU A 62 -44.46 29.22 20.89
N SER A 63 -45.37 28.74 20.03
CA SER A 63 -44.98 28.09 18.77
C SER A 63 -44.31 29.08 17.81
N GLY A 64 -44.81 30.32 17.75
CA GLY A 64 -44.17 31.41 17.02
C GLY A 64 -42.76 31.71 17.53
N LEU A 65 -42.58 31.82 18.85
CA LEU A 65 -41.28 32.06 19.48
C LEU A 65 -40.30 30.91 19.21
N VAL A 66 -40.73 29.66 19.40
CA VAL A 66 -39.89 28.47 19.16
C VAL A 66 -39.42 28.42 17.71
N MET A 67 -40.32 28.62 16.75
CA MET A 67 -39.96 28.59 15.34
C MET A 67 -39.10 29.79 14.93
N ALA A 68 -39.32 30.97 15.51
CA ALA A 68 -38.45 32.12 15.30
C ALA A 68 -37.02 31.87 15.80
N VAL A 69 -36.86 31.29 16.99
CA VAL A 69 -35.56 30.90 17.54
C VAL A 69 -34.88 29.84 16.67
N LEU A 70 -35.61 28.81 16.23
CA LEU A 70 -35.06 27.78 15.33
C LEU A 70 -34.64 28.36 13.97
N GLY A 71 -35.45 29.25 13.39
CA GLY A 71 -35.15 29.95 12.14
C GLY A 71 -33.91 30.85 12.26
N PHE A 72 -33.78 31.56 13.38
CA PHE A 72 -32.60 32.37 13.69
C PHE A 72 -31.34 31.51 13.81
N LEU A 73 -31.37 30.43 14.60
CA LEU A 73 -30.23 29.53 14.78
C LEU A 73 -29.83 28.82 13.47
N ALA A 74 -30.80 28.47 12.62
CA ALA A 74 -30.55 27.85 11.33
C ALA A 74 -29.81 28.75 10.34
N ALA A 75 -29.89 30.09 10.49
CA ALA A 75 -29.12 31.02 9.66
C ALA A 75 -27.62 31.03 9.99
N PHE A 76 -27.24 30.58 11.18
CA PHE A 76 -25.84 30.45 11.60
C PHE A 76 -25.26 29.05 11.39
N ARG A 77 -26.08 28.08 10.96
CA ARG A 77 -25.57 26.79 10.49
C ARG A 77 -24.80 27.01 9.20
N ARG A 78 -23.53 26.58 9.19
CA ARG A 78 -22.72 26.60 7.97
C ARG A 78 -23.27 25.54 7.02
N PRO A 79 -23.69 25.90 5.80
CA PRO A 79 -24.00 24.88 4.78
C PRO A 79 -22.74 24.05 4.55
N ALA A 80 -22.93 22.76 4.26
CA ALA A 80 -21.83 21.93 3.78
C ALA A 80 -21.24 22.62 2.53
N PRO A 81 -19.91 22.69 2.40
CA PRO A 81 -19.30 23.17 1.16
C PRO A 81 -19.88 22.36 0.00
N PRO A 82 -20.28 22.98 -1.12
CA PRO A 82 -20.72 22.22 -2.27
C PRO A 82 -19.55 21.42 -2.85
N ASP A 83 -19.78 20.14 -3.15
CA ASP A 83 -18.74 19.17 -3.57
C ASP A 83 -18.28 19.35 -5.02
N VAL A 84 -18.35 20.57 -5.58
CA VAL A 84 -18.05 20.86 -7.00
C VAL A 84 -16.60 20.50 -7.37
N MET A 85 -15.68 20.53 -6.40
CA MET A 85 -14.26 20.20 -6.58
C MET A 85 -13.85 18.92 -5.82
N GLY A 86 -14.83 18.09 -5.43
CA GLY A 86 -14.62 16.88 -4.63
C GLY A 86 -14.94 17.08 -3.14
N SER A 87 -15.19 15.96 -2.47
CA SER A 87 -15.61 15.88 -1.05
C SER A 87 -14.43 15.71 -0.08
N ALA A 88 -13.19 15.95 -0.55
CA ALA A 88 -12.00 15.79 0.26
C ALA A 88 -12.02 16.78 1.45
N ALA A 89 -12.05 16.24 2.66
CA ALA A 89 -12.07 17.02 3.89
C ALA A 89 -11.11 16.43 4.91
N TRP A 90 -10.61 17.28 5.81
CA TRP A 90 -9.89 16.80 6.98
C TRP A 90 -10.83 15.99 7.88
N MET A 91 -10.41 14.79 8.23
CA MET A 91 -11.16 13.90 9.13
C MET A 91 -11.42 14.60 10.47
N GLY A 92 -12.69 14.62 10.90
CA GLY A 92 -13.07 15.20 12.18
C GLY A 92 -12.65 14.33 13.37
N GLN A 93 -12.55 14.90 14.58
CA GLN A 93 -12.14 14.13 15.77
C GLN A 93 -13.03 12.90 16.05
N ARG A 94 -14.36 13.03 15.86
CA ARG A 94 -15.29 11.90 16.07
C ARG A 94 -15.09 10.79 15.05
N GLU A 95 -14.80 11.15 13.80
CA GLU A 95 -14.54 10.23 12.72
C GLU A 95 -13.19 9.54 12.91
N LEU A 96 -12.15 10.29 13.27
CA LEU A 96 -10.83 9.75 13.60
C LEU A 96 -10.90 8.73 14.75
N ILE A 97 -11.67 9.02 15.81
CA ILE A 97 -11.88 8.06 16.91
C ILE A 97 -12.61 6.81 16.42
N ARG A 98 -13.63 6.97 15.58
CA ARG A 98 -14.42 5.85 15.06
C ARG A 98 -13.63 4.95 14.11
N GLU A 99 -12.86 5.54 13.19
CA GLU A 99 -12.25 4.83 12.07
C GLU A 99 -10.84 4.34 12.36
N LEU A 100 -10.04 5.12 13.12
CA LEU A 100 -8.61 4.83 13.33
C LEU A 100 -8.27 4.58 14.79
N ALA A 101 -9.12 5.01 15.72
CA ALA A 101 -8.87 4.92 17.16
C ALA A 101 -9.93 4.09 17.91
N ALA A 102 -10.65 3.24 17.17
CA ALA A 102 -11.66 2.36 17.74
C ALA A 102 -11.04 1.38 18.73
N PRO A 103 -11.70 1.09 19.87
CA PRO A 103 -11.20 0.12 20.85
C PRO A 103 -10.86 -1.25 20.25
N ALA A 104 -11.64 -1.70 19.26
CA ALA A 104 -11.41 -2.96 18.55
C ALA A 104 -10.04 -2.98 17.82
N LEU A 105 -9.63 -1.86 17.22
CA LEU A 105 -8.33 -1.73 16.56
C LEU A 105 -7.17 -1.72 17.56
N ALA A 106 -7.41 -1.23 18.78
CA ALA A 106 -6.39 -1.23 19.83
C ALA A 106 -6.09 -2.66 20.32
N THR A 107 -7.08 -3.55 20.26
CA THR A 107 -6.94 -4.97 20.64
C THR A 107 -6.56 -5.88 19.47
N ASP A 108 -6.64 -5.40 18.23
CA ASP A 108 -6.24 -6.16 17.04
C ASP A 108 -4.71 -6.21 16.94
N PRO A 109 -4.09 -7.40 17.11
CA PRO A 109 -2.64 -7.53 17.10
C PRO A 109 -2.04 -7.32 15.70
N ALA A 110 -2.83 -7.46 14.62
CA ALA A 110 -2.37 -7.28 13.24
C ALA A 110 -2.55 -5.84 12.71
N ALA A 111 -3.29 -5.00 13.44
CA ALA A 111 -3.58 -3.62 13.04
C ALA A 111 -2.31 -2.76 13.04
N LEU A 112 -2.06 -2.10 11.90
CA LEU A 112 -0.87 -1.29 11.69
C LEU A 112 -1.00 0.07 12.38
N LEU A 113 0.01 0.47 13.13
CA LEU A 113 0.12 1.80 13.71
C LEU A 113 0.36 2.83 12.58
N VAL A 114 -0.57 3.79 12.43
CA VAL A 114 -0.44 4.87 11.44
C VAL A 114 0.03 6.19 12.07
N GLY A 115 -0.19 6.37 13.38
CA GLY A 115 0.33 7.54 14.09
C GLY A 115 -0.48 7.87 15.35
N ARG A 116 -0.58 9.16 15.65
CA ARG A 116 -1.34 9.69 16.78
C ARG A 116 -2.02 11.00 16.38
N GLY A 117 -3.22 11.24 16.91
CA GLY A 117 -3.94 12.50 16.67
C GLY A 117 -3.18 13.70 17.25
N GLU A 118 -3.13 14.79 16.47
CA GLU A 118 -2.60 16.07 16.92
C GLU A 118 -3.62 17.18 16.65
N GLY A 119 -3.74 18.14 17.57
CA GLY A 119 -4.58 19.32 17.38
C GLY A 119 -4.15 20.46 18.28
N ARG A 120 -4.12 21.67 17.71
CA ARG A 120 -3.63 22.89 18.37
C ARG A 120 -2.22 22.73 18.98
N GLY A 121 -1.33 22.00 18.30
CA GLY A 121 0.04 21.76 18.73
C GLY A 121 0.16 20.82 19.95
N ARG A 122 -0.91 20.08 20.27
CA ARG A 122 -0.90 19.07 21.33
C ARG A 122 -1.22 17.71 20.73
N VAL A 123 -0.39 16.74 21.05
CA VAL A 123 -0.67 15.33 20.79
C VAL A 123 -1.77 14.89 21.75
N PHE A 124 -2.89 14.38 21.23
CA PHE A 124 -4.02 13.95 22.03
C PHE A 124 -4.57 12.62 21.54
N GLY A 125 -5.26 11.91 22.44
CA GLY A 125 -5.97 10.68 22.09
C GLY A 125 -5.11 9.41 22.02
N PRO A 126 -5.76 8.27 21.74
CA PRO A 126 -5.10 6.97 21.58
C PRO A 126 -4.27 6.91 20.30
N LEU A 127 -3.46 5.85 20.18
CA LEU A 127 -2.75 5.53 18.96
C LEU A 127 -3.74 5.22 17.83
N LEU A 128 -3.42 5.70 16.63
CA LEU A 128 -4.21 5.49 15.43
C LEU A 128 -3.72 4.25 14.71
N ARG A 129 -4.64 3.38 14.32
CA ARG A 129 -4.35 2.10 13.69
C ARG A 129 -5.21 1.87 12.45
N HIS A 130 -4.70 1.04 11.55
CA HIS A 130 -5.40 0.63 10.34
C HIS A 130 -5.32 -0.89 10.21
N ALA A 131 -6.48 -1.55 10.14
CA ALA A 131 -6.61 -2.99 9.92
C ALA A 131 -7.23 -3.33 8.55
N GLY A 132 -7.47 -2.33 7.69
CA GLY A 132 -8.06 -2.52 6.38
C GLY A 132 -7.11 -3.18 5.38
N SER A 133 -7.65 -3.56 4.23
CA SER A 133 -6.91 -4.12 3.10
C SER A 133 -6.22 -3.07 2.22
N ALA A 134 -6.46 -1.78 2.49
CA ALA A 134 -5.89 -0.69 1.71
C ALA A 134 -4.37 -0.57 1.93
N HIS A 135 -3.67 -0.15 0.88
CA HIS A 135 -2.26 0.19 0.99
C HIS A 135 -2.07 1.52 1.72
N LEU A 136 -1.02 1.60 2.52
CA LEU A 136 -0.65 2.80 3.27
C LEU A 136 0.58 3.46 2.66
N LEU A 137 0.47 4.77 2.39
CA LEU A 137 1.58 5.60 1.92
C LEU A 137 1.96 6.61 3.00
N THR A 138 3.20 6.55 3.48
CA THR A 138 3.76 7.56 4.39
C THR A 138 4.68 8.50 3.61
N VAL A 139 4.26 9.76 3.46
CA VAL A 139 5.06 10.81 2.84
C VAL A 139 5.71 11.65 3.95
N ALA A 140 7.04 11.57 4.05
CA ALA A 140 7.76 12.22 5.14
C ALA A 140 9.19 12.61 4.69
N PRO A 141 9.66 13.86 4.93
CA PRO A 141 11.01 14.30 4.62
C PRO A 141 12.09 13.48 5.33
N THR A 142 13.36 13.63 4.96
CA THR A 142 14.46 13.03 5.72
C THR A 142 14.48 13.58 7.16
N ARG A 143 14.85 12.72 8.12
CA ARG A 143 14.91 13.06 9.57
C ARG A 143 13.59 13.49 10.23
N SER A 144 12.45 13.23 9.59
CA SER A 144 11.10 13.48 10.14
C SER A 144 10.55 12.36 11.04
N GLY A 145 11.31 11.28 11.22
CA GLY A 145 10.90 10.16 12.08
C GLY A 145 10.07 9.07 11.40
N LYS A 146 10.01 8.97 10.06
CA LYS A 146 9.29 7.86 9.37
C LYS A 146 9.68 6.45 9.88
N GLY A 147 10.98 6.27 10.17
CA GLY A 147 11.51 5.02 10.70
C GLY A 147 11.03 4.76 12.14
N THR A 148 11.19 5.75 13.02
CA THR A 148 10.89 5.62 14.46
C THR A 148 9.40 5.75 14.80
N GLY A 149 8.62 6.45 13.98
CA GLY A 149 7.20 6.74 14.21
C GLY A 149 6.24 5.74 13.56
N THR A 150 6.64 5.08 12.47
CA THR A 150 5.76 4.17 11.72
C THR A 150 6.42 2.82 11.45
N VAL A 151 7.58 2.78 10.81
CA VAL A 151 8.19 1.51 10.35
C VAL A 151 8.56 0.60 11.53
N LEU A 152 9.42 1.09 12.43
CA LEU A 152 9.93 0.31 13.54
C LEU A 152 8.83 -0.08 14.54
N PRO A 153 7.91 0.81 14.97
CA PRO A 153 6.78 0.40 15.80
C PRO A 153 5.96 -0.73 15.19
N ASN A 154 5.67 -0.68 13.89
CA ASN A 154 4.94 -1.77 13.22
C ASN A 154 5.72 -3.07 13.19
N LEU A 155 7.04 -3.03 12.92
CA LEU A 155 7.88 -4.22 13.01
C LEU A 155 7.87 -4.81 14.42
N LEU A 156 7.89 -3.98 15.46
CA LEU A 156 7.95 -4.46 16.85
C LEU A 156 6.61 -4.98 17.37
N LEU A 157 5.48 -4.46 16.88
CA LEU A 157 4.17 -4.66 17.51
C LEU A 157 3.15 -5.43 16.65
N ALA A 158 3.21 -5.35 15.32
CA ALA A 158 2.19 -5.94 14.47
C ALA A 158 2.42 -7.45 14.33
N ASP A 159 1.50 -8.26 14.87
CA ASP A 159 1.53 -9.71 14.75
C ASP A 159 1.00 -10.17 13.38
N ARG A 160 1.85 -10.03 12.38
CA ARG A 160 1.58 -10.46 11.00
C ARG A 160 2.88 -10.75 10.26
N PRO A 161 2.86 -11.56 9.18
CA PRO A 161 4.03 -11.72 8.31
C PRO A 161 4.47 -10.37 7.72
N VAL A 162 5.79 -10.14 7.64
CA VAL A 162 6.37 -8.90 7.10
C VAL A 162 7.59 -9.22 6.25
N VAL A 163 7.61 -8.67 5.04
CA VAL A 163 8.81 -8.50 4.22
C VAL A 163 9.27 -7.06 4.38
N CYS A 164 10.49 -6.85 4.86
CA CYS A 164 11.04 -5.52 5.12
C CYS A 164 12.26 -5.26 4.24
N VAL A 165 12.15 -4.29 3.34
CA VAL A 165 13.29 -3.80 2.55
C VAL A 165 14.03 -2.77 3.39
N ASP A 166 15.23 -3.15 3.84
CA ASP A 166 16.05 -2.36 4.77
C ASP A 166 17.48 -2.17 4.24
N PRO A 167 17.70 -1.24 3.29
CA PRO A 167 19.01 -1.05 2.65
C PRO A 167 20.15 -0.68 3.61
N LYS A 168 19.82 -0.21 4.83
CA LYS A 168 20.80 0.19 5.84
C LYS A 168 20.96 -0.85 6.97
N GLY A 169 20.14 -1.89 6.99
CA GLY A 169 20.11 -2.88 8.07
C GLY A 169 19.68 -2.32 9.44
N GLU A 170 19.16 -1.09 9.51
CA GLU A 170 18.78 -0.42 10.77
C GLU A 170 17.56 -1.08 11.41
N ASN A 171 16.57 -1.45 10.60
CA ASN A 171 15.36 -2.11 11.06
C ASN A 171 15.67 -3.53 11.52
N ALA A 172 16.44 -4.29 10.74
CA ALA A 172 16.81 -5.66 11.08
C ALA A 172 17.61 -5.70 12.40
N ARG A 173 18.57 -4.77 12.57
CA ARG A 173 19.40 -4.66 13.78
C ARG A 173 18.56 -4.52 15.07
N ILE A 174 17.44 -3.80 15.00
CA ILE A 174 16.59 -3.55 16.17
C ILE A 174 15.47 -4.60 16.30
N ALA A 175 14.81 -4.94 15.20
CA ALA A 175 13.53 -5.64 15.23
C ALA A 175 13.64 -7.16 15.21
N VAL A 176 14.74 -7.77 14.73
CA VAL A 176 14.85 -9.24 14.56
C VAL A 176 14.51 -10.00 15.85
N ARG A 177 15.05 -9.58 16.99
CA ARG A 177 14.78 -10.23 18.29
C ARG A 177 13.29 -10.14 18.67
N ALA A 178 12.65 -9.00 18.44
CA ALA A 178 11.22 -8.84 18.72
C ALA A 178 10.37 -9.67 17.76
N ARG A 179 10.72 -9.66 16.46
CA ARG A 179 10.03 -10.41 15.41
C ARG A 179 10.03 -11.91 15.65
N ARG A 180 11.09 -12.46 16.25
CA ARG A 180 11.19 -13.88 16.62
C ARG A 180 10.09 -14.35 17.58
N ARG A 181 9.39 -13.43 18.26
CA ARG A 181 8.23 -13.76 19.12
C ARG A 181 6.98 -14.12 18.31
N PHE A 182 6.88 -13.64 17.07
CA PHE A 182 5.74 -13.88 16.18
C PHE A 182 5.98 -15.06 15.22
N GLY A 183 7.23 -15.47 15.02
CA GLY A 183 7.58 -16.56 14.10
C GLY A 183 9.05 -16.56 13.68
N PRO A 184 9.43 -17.42 12.73
CA PRO A 184 10.78 -17.44 12.18
C PRO A 184 11.11 -16.12 11.50
N VAL A 185 12.38 -15.72 11.58
CA VAL A 185 12.90 -14.49 11.00
C VAL A 185 14.18 -14.81 10.26
N TRP A 186 14.19 -14.50 8.96
CA TRP A 186 15.35 -14.62 8.10
C TRP A 186 15.82 -13.23 7.67
N VAL A 187 17.13 -13.01 7.66
CA VAL A 187 17.75 -11.75 7.25
C VAL A 187 18.59 -12.02 6.02
N LEU A 188 18.13 -11.56 4.85
CA LEU A 188 18.89 -11.65 3.61
C LEU A 188 19.84 -10.45 3.52
N ASP A 189 21.04 -10.62 4.05
CA ASP A 189 22.04 -9.56 4.17
C ASP A 189 23.44 -10.08 3.76
N PRO A 190 23.65 -10.31 2.45
CA PRO A 190 24.92 -10.81 1.92
C PRO A 190 26.09 -9.87 2.26
N PHE A 191 25.81 -8.59 2.53
CA PHE A 191 26.80 -7.56 2.80
C PHE A 191 27.08 -7.31 4.29
N GLY A 192 26.29 -7.89 5.19
CA GLY A 192 26.42 -7.75 6.64
C GLY A 192 26.07 -6.35 7.17
N ALA A 193 25.27 -5.58 6.43
CA ALA A 193 24.89 -4.22 6.79
C ALA A 193 24.09 -4.11 8.10
N SER A 194 23.35 -5.17 8.47
CA SER A 194 22.53 -5.24 9.68
C SER A 194 23.32 -5.70 10.92
N GLY A 195 24.44 -6.40 10.73
CA GLY A 195 25.16 -7.10 11.80
C GLY A 195 24.41 -8.32 12.36
N GLN A 196 23.34 -8.76 11.72
CA GLN A 196 22.62 -10.00 12.07
C GLN A 196 23.18 -11.19 11.28
N PRO A 197 23.02 -12.44 11.76
CA PRO A 197 23.35 -13.62 10.98
C PRO A 197 22.57 -13.62 9.66
N ALA A 198 23.28 -13.70 8.54
CA ALA A 198 22.67 -13.74 7.22
C ALA A 198 22.09 -15.13 6.93
N ALA A 199 20.86 -15.16 6.42
CA ALA A 199 20.24 -16.33 5.84
C ALA A 199 20.61 -16.42 4.35
N CYS A 200 20.63 -17.64 3.80
CA CYS A 200 20.77 -17.88 2.37
C CYS A 200 19.41 -18.22 1.74
N TYR A 201 19.19 -17.68 0.55
CA TYR A 201 17.99 -17.83 -0.25
C TYR A 201 18.36 -17.86 -1.74
N ASP A 202 17.89 -18.89 -2.42
CA ASP A 202 18.03 -19.05 -3.86
C ASP A 202 16.64 -19.04 -4.49
N PRO A 203 16.27 -17.99 -5.24
CA PRO A 203 14.98 -17.91 -5.92
C PRO A 203 14.74 -19.07 -6.90
N ALA A 204 15.80 -19.61 -7.52
CA ALA A 204 15.66 -20.69 -8.49
C ALA A 204 15.31 -22.03 -7.82
N ALA A 205 15.44 -22.15 -6.51
CA ALA A 205 15.09 -23.36 -5.77
C ALA A 205 13.58 -23.62 -5.68
N VAL A 206 12.74 -22.65 -6.10
CA VAL A 206 11.29 -22.85 -6.26
C VAL A 206 10.93 -23.69 -7.49
N LEU A 207 11.84 -23.78 -8.47
CA LEU A 207 11.58 -24.46 -9.74
C LEU A 207 11.58 -25.98 -9.52
N ASP A 208 10.38 -26.57 -9.53
CA ASP A 208 10.17 -28.01 -9.43
C ASP A 208 9.99 -28.63 -10.82
N PRO A 209 10.91 -29.51 -11.28
CA PRO A 209 10.80 -30.20 -12.56
C PRO A 209 9.53 -31.05 -12.73
N ALA A 210 8.88 -31.44 -11.64
CA ALA A 210 7.63 -32.18 -11.65
C ALA A 210 6.38 -31.28 -11.64
N SER A 211 6.53 -29.96 -11.50
CA SER A 211 5.41 -29.03 -11.49
C SER A 211 4.85 -28.82 -12.90
N PRO A 212 3.52 -28.85 -13.10
CA PRO A 212 2.92 -28.41 -14.36
C PRO A 212 3.15 -26.93 -14.66
N ASP A 213 3.40 -26.11 -13.62
CA ASP A 213 3.58 -24.67 -13.72
C ASP A 213 5.06 -24.26 -13.91
N LEU A 214 5.98 -25.24 -14.05
CA LEU A 214 7.43 -25.01 -14.15
C LEU A 214 7.82 -23.95 -15.19
N ALA A 215 7.13 -23.94 -16.33
CA ALA A 215 7.36 -22.97 -17.41
C ALA A 215 7.04 -21.53 -16.96
N ASP A 216 5.91 -21.35 -16.30
CA ASP A 216 5.41 -20.06 -15.82
C ASP A 216 6.25 -19.56 -14.63
N ASP A 217 6.67 -20.46 -13.75
CA ASP A 217 7.59 -20.14 -12.65
C ASP A 217 8.97 -19.68 -13.16
N ALA A 218 9.52 -20.38 -14.17
CA ALA A 218 10.78 -20.00 -14.79
C ALA A 218 10.68 -18.65 -15.53
N ALA A 219 9.56 -18.39 -16.21
CA ALA A 219 9.28 -17.11 -16.85
C ALA A 219 9.16 -15.98 -15.83
N THR A 220 8.42 -16.20 -14.74
CA THR A 220 8.25 -15.23 -13.64
C THR A 220 9.59 -14.87 -13.00
N LEU A 221 10.47 -15.87 -12.81
CA LEU A 221 11.81 -15.61 -12.29
C LEU A 221 12.69 -14.85 -13.30
N ALA A 222 12.59 -15.16 -14.59
CA ALA A 222 13.29 -14.42 -15.63
C ALA A 222 12.83 -12.95 -15.69
N ASP A 223 11.53 -12.69 -15.59
CA ASP A 223 10.94 -11.35 -15.51
C ASP A 223 11.44 -10.59 -14.28
N ALA A 224 11.57 -11.25 -13.13
CA ALA A 224 12.10 -10.61 -11.92
C ALA A 224 13.60 -10.25 -12.02
N LEU A 225 14.37 -10.96 -12.86
CA LEU A 225 15.80 -10.72 -13.08
C LEU A 225 16.07 -9.63 -14.12
N VAL A 226 15.18 -9.43 -15.09
CA VAL A 226 15.33 -8.46 -16.18
C VAL A 226 14.58 -7.18 -15.84
N PHE A 227 15.31 -6.10 -15.56
CA PHE A 227 14.70 -4.83 -15.21
C PHE A 227 14.35 -4.00 -16.45
N ASP A 228 13.05 -3.79 -16.69
CA ASP A 228 12.53 -2.94 -17.77
C ASP A 228 12.10 -1.56 -17.24
N PRO A 229 12.96 -0.52 -17.31
CA PRO A 229 12.56 0.82 -16.90
C PRO A 229 11.46 1.38 -17.82
N PRO A 230 10.40 1.98 -17.26
CA PRO A 230 9.35 2.61 -18.05
C PRO A 230 9.91 3.66 -19.01
N GLY A 231 9.54 3.60 -20.28
CA GLY A 231 9.91 4.59 -21.31
C GLY A 231 11.14 4.26 -22.16
N GLN A 232 11.85 3.16 -21.91
CA GLN A 232 12.99 2.72 -22.75
C GLN A 232 12.57 1.71 -23.84
N VAL A 233 11.81 2.19 -24.84
CA VAL A 233 11.27 1.35 -25.93
C VAL A 233 12.37 0.67 -26.76
N ALA A 234 13.53 1.31 -26.92
CA ALA A 234 14.64 0.77 -27.71
C ALA A 234 15.25 -0.52 -27.12
N GLU A 235 15.14 -0.72 -25.81
CA GLU A 235 15.67 -1.91 -25.14
C GLU A 235 14.64 -3.05 -25.01
N ALA A 236 13.36 -2.75 -25.20
CA ALA A 236 12.26 -3.68 -24.94
C ALA A 236 12.43 -5.01 -25.68
N HIS A 237 12.73 -4.98 -26.98
CA HIS A 237 12.95 -6.21 -27.75
C HIS A 237 14.10 -7.06 -27.19
N TRP A 238 15.23 -6.43 -26.83
CA TRP A 238 16.40 -7.13 -26.29
C TRP A 238 16.14 -7.70 -24.91
N ASN A 239 15.35 -7.01 -24.09
CA ASN A 239 14.98 -7.46 -22.76
C ASN A 239 13.98 -8.63 -22.83
N GLU A 240 12.99 -8.58 -23.74
CA GLU A 240 12.08 -9.70 -23.98
C GLU A 240 12.80 -10.97 -24.46
N GLU A 241 13.72 -10.84 -25.41
CA GLU A 241 14.53 -11.99 -25.83
C GLU A 241 15.48 -12.48 -24.72
N ALA A 242 16.01 -11.57 -23.89
CA ALA A 242 16.85 -11.95 -22.76
C ALA A 242 16.06 -12.73 -21.69
N LYS A 243 14.82 -12.32 -21.40
CA LYS A 243 13.90 -13.08 -20.51
C LYS A 243 13.67 -14.48 -21.05
N ALA A 244 13.37 -14.62 -22.34
CA ALA A 244 13.16 -15.92 -22.97
C ALA A 244 14.41 -16.81 -22.88
N LEU A 245 15.61 -16.24 -23.08
CA LEU A 245 16.88 -16.96 -22.93
C LEU A 245 17.11 -17.40 -21.48
N ILE A 246 16.91 -16.50 -20.52
CA ILE A 246 17.09 -16.78 -19.09
C ILE A 246 16.09 -17.85 -18.62
N ALA A 247 14.82 -17.76 -19.00
CA ALA A 247 13.81 -18.77 -18.69
C ALA A 247 14.22 -20.14 -19.24
N GLY A 248 14.69 -20.21 -20.49
CA GLY A 248 15.19 -21.45 -21.10
C GLY A 248 16.37 -22.08 -20.34
N LEU A 249 17.31 -21.25 -19.88
CA LEU A 249 18.43 -21.72 -19.06
C LEU A 249 17.99 -22.16 -17.66
N LEU A 250 17.05 -21.44 -17.03
CA LEU A 250 16.47 -21.84 -15.74
C LEU A 250 15.76 -23.19 -15.83
N LEU A 251 15.00 -23.44 -16.90
CA LEU A 251 14.39 -24.74 -17.18
C LEU A 251 15.45 -25.85 -17.34
N HIS A 252 16.52 -25.56 -18.08
CA HIS A 252 17.64 -26.50 -18.22
C HIS A 252 18.27 -26.84 -16.87
N LEU A 253 18.52 -25.84 -16.03
CA LEU A 253 19.06 -26.01 -14.69
C LEU A 253 18.11 -26.79 -13.77
N ALA A 254 16.81 -26.51 -13.80
CA ALA A 254 15.83 -27.23 -13.00
C ALA A 254 15.81 -28.72 -13.38
N CYS A 255 15.69 -29.04 -14.67
CA CYS A 255 15.54 -30.41 -15.16
C CYS A 255 16.84 -31.24 -15.14
N ARG A 256 17.99 -30.61 -15.42
CA ARG A 256 19.26 -31.32 -15.65
C ARG A 256 20.41 -30.87 -14.75
N GLY A 257 20.23 -29.80 -13.98
CA GLY A 257 21.20 -29.41 -12.97
C GLY A 257 21.34 -30.52 -11.93
N GLY A 258 22.57 -30.98 -11.71
CA GLY A 258 22.89 -31.83 -10.57
C GLY A 258 22.56 -31.13 -9.24
N GLU A 259 22.50 -31.89 -8.15
CA GLU A 259 22.37 -31.30 -6.81
C GLU A 259 23.44 -30.22 -6.59
N GLY A 260 23.03 -29.04 -6.12
CA GLY A 260 23.94 -27.90 -5.97
C GLY A 260 24.17 -27.03 -7.20
N ARG A 261 23.66 -27.41 -8.39
CA ARG A 261 23.88 -26.70 -9.67
C ARG A 261 22.59 -26.17 -10.30
N ARG A 262 21.55 -25.90 -9.50
CA ARG A 262 20.26 -25.39 -9.99
C ARG A 262 20.04 -23.90 -9.74
N GLY A 263 20.98 -23.26 -9.05
CA GLY A 263 20.81 -21.88 -8.56
C GLY A 263 21.23 -20.78 -9.51
N LEU A 264 20.87 -19.55 -9.14
CA LEU A 264 21.26 -18.34 -9.89
C LEU A 264 22.78 -18.18 -10.14
N PRO A 265 23.70 -18.60 -9.23
CA PRO A 265 25.13 -18.56 -9.54
C PRO A 265 25.52 -19.43 -10.74
N GLU A 266 24.88 -20.58 -10.92
CA GLU A 266 25.12 -21.45 -12.08
C GLU A 266 24.51 -20.85 -13.35
N LEU A 267 23.33 -20.22 -13.28
CA LEU A 267 22.76 -19.45 -14.39
C LEU A 267 23.76 -18.39 -14.88
N ARG A 268 24.37 -17.63 -13.95
CA ARG A 268 25.38 -16.64 -14.30
C ARG A 268 26.58 -17.29 -14.99
N ARG A 269 27.09 -18.40 -14.47
CA ARG A 269 28.19 -19.16 -15.08
C ARG A 269 27.87 -19.57 -16.53
N LEU A 270 26.65 -20.07 -16.79
CA LEU A 270 26.21 -20.47 -18.14
C LEU A 270 26.16 -19.28 -19.10
N LEU A 271 25.63 -18.14 -18.65
CA LEU A 271 25.56 -16.91 -19.46
C LEU A 271 26.94 -16.32 -19.79
N THR A 272 27.98 -16.67 -19.04
CA THR A 272 29.35 -16.15 -19.24
C THR A 272 30.31 -17.19 -19.81
N LEU A 273 29.80 -18.31 -20.35
CA LEU A 273 30.64 -19.33 -20.97
C LEU A 273 31.44 -18.77 -22.16
N PRO A 274 32.67 -19.27 -22.40
CA PRO A 274 33.39 -18.99 -23.64
C PRO A 274 32.57 -19.40 -24.87
N PRO A 275 32.72 -18.74 -26.03
CA PRO A 275 31.85 -18.98 -27.20
C PRO A 275 31.72 -20.45 -27.62
N ARG A 276 32.83 -21.20 -27.60
CA ARG A 276 32.82 -22.64 -27.94
C ARG A 276 31.97 -23.47 -26.97
N GLU A 277 32.03 -23.17 -25.68
CA GLU A 277 31.27 -23.86 -24.64
C GLU A 277 29.80 -23.42 -24.64
N TRP A 278 29.54 -22.15 -24.91
CA TRP A 278 28.19 -21.61 -25.11
C TRP A 278 27.47 -22.31 -26.26
N ASP A 279 28.11 -22.44 -27.42
CA ASP A 279 27.54 -23.14 -28.57
C ASP A 279 27.29 -24.62 -28.26
N ALA A 280 28.23 -25.28 -27.55
CA ALA A 280 28.07 -26.66 -27.12
C ALA A 280 26.88 -26.83 -26.15
N LEU A 281 26.71 -25.91 -25.19
CA LEU A 281 25.57 -25.89 -24.27
C LEU A 281 24.24 -25.77 -25.03
N LEU A 282 24.12 -24.79 -25.93
CA LEU A 282 22.88 -24.60 -26.69
C LEU A 282 22.54 -25.81 -27.55
N ARG A 283 23.54 -26.45 -28.20
CA ARG A 283 23.32 -27.68 -28.96
C ARG A 283 22.89 -28.84 -28.07
N ALA A 284 23.47 -28.97 -26.88
CA ALA A 284 23.08 -29.99 -25.91
C ALA A 284 21.64 -29.78 -25.42
N MET A 285 21.25 -28.53 -25.11
CA MET A 285 19.88 -28.16 -24.77
C MET A 285 18.91 -28.45 -25.92
N ALA A 286 19.27 -28.10 -27.16
CA ALA A 286 18.46 -28.34 -28.35
C ALA A 286 18.23 -29.84 -28.64
N ALA A 287 19.17 -30.70 -28.26
CA ALA A 287 19.04 -32.15 -28.38
C ALA A 287 18.19 -32.80 -27.26
N ASP A 288 17.95 -32.09 -26.16
CA ASP A 288 17.21 -32.59 -25.00
C ASP A 288 15.69 -32.41 -25.18
N ALA A 289 15.10 -33.21 -26.07
CA ALA A 289 13.67 -33.14 -26.36
C ALA A 289 12.75 -33.58 -25.20
N GLY A 290 13.30 -34.26 -24.18
CA GLY A 290 12.54 -34.80 -23.05
C GLY A 290 12.45 -33.89 -21.83
N ALA A 291 13.27 -32.83 -21.73
CA ALA A 291 13.26 -31.93 -20.58
C ALA A 291 12.15 -30.87 -20.71
N ALA A 292 11.33 -30.72 -19.66
CA ALA A 292 10.22 -29.77 -19.57
C ALA A 292 9.34 -29.79 -20.84
N ASP A 293 8.89 -30.96 -21.28
CA ASP A 293 8.05 -31.14 -22.49
C ASP A 293 8.64 -30.47 -23.75
N GLY A 294 9.96 -30.57 -23.88
CA GLY A 294 10.74 -30.01 -24.98
C GLY A 294 10.90 -28.49 -24.94
N LEU A 295 10.50 -27.81 -23.86
CA LEU A 295 10.66 -26.35 -23.71
C LEU A 295 12.14 -25.96 -23.70
N VAL A 296 13.00 -26.76 -23.06
CA VAL A 296 14.46 -26.54 -23.05
C VAL A 296 15.01 -26.54 -24.48
N ALA A 297 14.62 -27.53 -25.27
CA ALA A 297 15.05 -27.65 -26.67
C ALA A 297 14.54 -26.48 -27.53
N ARG A 298 13.27 -26.08 -27.35
CA ARG A 298 12.68 -24.94 -28.07
C ARG A 298 13.39 -23.61 -27.74
N ALA A 299 13.72 -23.38 -26.47
CA ALA A 299 14.43 -22.17 -26.05
C ALA A 299 15.84 -22.10 -26.68
N ALA A 300 16.57 -23.21 -26.68
CA ALA A 300 17.89 -23.27 -27.32
C ALA A 300 17.81 -23.09 -28.84
N ALA A 301 16.85 -23.74 -29.51
CA ALA A 301 16.62 -23.59 -30.94
C ALA A 301 16.27 -22.13 -31.31
N ARG A 302 15.48 -21.44 -30.49
CA ARG A 302 15.17 -20.01 -30.65
C ARG A 302 16.43 -19.14 -30.62
N GLN A 303 17.41 -19.46 -29.78
CA GLN A 303 18.66 -18.70 -29.72
C GLN A 303 19.60 -19.04 -30.88
N LEU A 304 19.72 -20.32 -31.24
CA LEU A 304 20.54 -20.79 -32.36
C LEU A 304 20.02 -20.33 -33.73
N GLY A 305 18.72 -20.09 -33.85
CA GLY A 305 18.09 -19.63 -35.09
C GLY A 305 18.24 -18.13 -35.38
N LYS A 306 18.78 -17.35 -34.44
CA LYS A 306 19.01 -15.90 -34.62
C LYS A 306 20.23 -15.63 -35.49
N ALA A 307 20.22 -14.49 -36.17
CA ALA A 307 21.43 -13.98 -36.82
C ALA A 307 22.51 -13.66 -35.76
N ASP A 308 23.79 -13.85 -36.08
CA ASP A 308 24.91 -13.71 -35.13
C ASP A 308 24.87 -12.42 -34.30
N ARG A 309 24.56 -11.28 -34.96
CA ARG A 309 24.47 -9.98 -34.29
C ARG A 309 23.31 -9.89 -33.31
N GLU A 310 22.16 -10.45 -33.67
CA GLU A 310 20.98 -10.49 -32.80
C GLU A 310 21.22 -11.44 -31.63
N ALA A 311 21.74 -12.66 -31.91
CA ALA A 311 22.09 -13.63 -30.89
C ALA A 311 23.06 -13.05 -29.83
N ALA A 312 24.11 -12.36 -30.29
CA ALA A 312 25.07 -11.67 -29.42
C ALA A 312 24.42 -10.53 -28.63
N GLY A 313 23.49 -9.78 -29.25
CA GLY A 313 22.72 -8.71 -28.58
C GLY A 313 21.86 -9.24 -27.43
N VAL A 314 21.16 -10.35 -27.66
CA VAL A 314 20.34 -11.02 -26.64
C VAL A 314 21.19 -11.53 -25.48
N LEU A 315 22.30 -12.22 -25.77
CA LEU A 315 23.22 -12.73 -24.74
C LEU A 315 23.80 -11.57 -23.90
N SER A 316 24.22 -10.50 -24.56
CA SER A 316 24.73 -9.29 -23.90
C SER A 316 23.70 -8.65 -22.97
N SER A 317 22.43 -8.58 -23.40
CA SER A 317 21.34 -8.07 -22.54
C SER A 317 21.11 -8.96 -21.32
N ALA A 318 21.07 -10.29 -21.51
CA ALA A 318 20.95 -11.23 -20.39
C ALA A 318 22.13 -11.13 -19.41
N GLN A 319 23.36 -10.98 -19.92
CA GLN A 319 24.56 -10.77 -19.10
C GLN A 319 24.51 -9.46 -18.31
N ARG A 320 23.99 -8.38 -18.90
CA ARG A 320 23.87 -7.06 -18.25
C ARG A 320 22.93 -7.13 -17.05
N HIS A 321 21.75 -7.72 -17.22
CA HIS A 321 20.74 -7.81 -16.15
C HIS A 321 21.14 -8.77 -15.02
N THR A 322 22.03 -9.72 -15.30
CA THR A 322 22.51 -10.71 -14.31
C THR A 322 23.87 -10.38 -13.69
N HIS A 323 24.47 -9.22 -13.98
CA HIS A 323 25.82 -8.86 -13.51
C HIS A 323 25.95 -8.81 -11.97
N LEU A 324 24.86 -8.57 -11.25
CA LEU A 324 24.85 -8.60 -9.77
C LEU A 324 25.34 -9.96 -9.21
N LEU A 325 25.13 -11.05 -9.96
CA LEU A 325 25.49 -12.40 -9.57
C LEU A 325 27.00 -12.69 -9.63
N ASP A 326 27.80 -11.78 -10.21
CA ASP A 326 29.27 -11.88 -10.16
C ASP A 326 29.83 -11.59 -8.76
N SER A 327 29.03 -10.99 -7.88
CA SER A 327 29.45 -10.74 -6.50
C SER A 327 29.61 -12.07 -5.74
N PRO A 328 30.80 -12.39 -5.20
CA PRO A 328 31.00 -13.62 -4.43
C PRO A 328 30.06 -13.71 -3.21
N ARG A 329 29.72 -12.56 -2.62
CA ARG A 329 28.82 -12.49 -1.46
C ARG A 329 27.37 -12.83 -1.82
N LEU A 330 26.92 -12.41 -3.01
CA LEU A 330 25.61 -12.80 -3.53
C LEU A 330 25.61 -14.27 -3.96
N ALA A 331 26.68 -14.74 -4.61
CA ALA A 331 26.80 -16.14 -5.00
C ALA A 331 26.71 -17.09 -3.79
N VAL A 332 27.40 -16.80 -2.70
CA VAL A 332 27.32 -17.59 -1.45
C VAL A 332 25.92 -17.50 -0.82
N SER A 333 25.31 -16.31 -0.83
CA SER A 333 23.96 -16.10 -0.28
C SER A 333 22.86 -16.79 -1.09
N SER A 334 23.13 -17.12 -2.34
CA SER A 334 22.23 -17.82 -3.26
C SER A 334 22.69 -19.25 -3.58
N ASP A 335 23.64 -19.80 -2.82
CA ASP A 335 24.05 -21.19 -2.97
C ASP A 335 22.99 -22.11 -2.36
N ILE A 336 22.37 -22.94 -3.20
CA ILE A 336 21.34 -23.89 -2.78
C ILE A 336 21.83 -24.88 -1.70
N ARG A 337 23.14 -25.16 -1.64
CA ARG A 337 23.74 -26.02 -0.60
C ARG A 337 23.65 -25.38 0.79
N ASN A 338 23.57 -24.06 0.86
CA ASN A 338 23.44 -23.31 2.10
C ASN A 338 22.00 -22.81 2.33
N TRP A 339 21.03 -23.24 1.51
CA TRP A 339 19.67 -22.71 1.53
C TRP A 339 19.00 -22.88 2.91
N THR A 340 18.58 -21.77 3.51
CA THR A 340 18.03 -21.74 4.88
C THR A 340 16.57 -21.27 4.97
N VAL A 341 16.01 -20.83 3.84
CA VAL A 341 14.63 -20.33 3.75
C VAL A 341 13.77 -21.37 3.04
N SER A 342 13.46 -22.48 3.73
CA SER A 342 12.59 -23.50 3.16
C SER A 342 11.15 -22.96 3.07
N PRO A 343 10.48 -23.07 1.90
CA PRO A 343 9.03 -22.96 1.87
C PRO A 343 8.52 -24.10 2.75
N ARG A 344 7.85 -23.77 3.87
CA ARG A 344 7.28 -24.81 4.74
C ARG A 344 6.46 -25.74 3.85
N ARG A 345 6.84 -27.01 3.78
CA ARG A 345 5.94 -28.06 3.33
C ARG A 345 4.83 -28.12 4.38
N THR A 346 3.70 -27.48 4.10
CA THR A 346 2.42 -27.80 4.73
C THR A 346 1.92 -29.10 4.17
#